data_AF-B2VEC8-F1
#
_entry.id   AF-B2VEC8-F1
#
_cell.length_a   1.000
_cell.length_b   1.000
_cell.length_c   1.000
_cell.angle_alpha   90.00
_cell.angle_beta   90.00
_cell.angle_gamma   90.00
#
_symmetry.space_group_name_H-M   'P 1'
#
loop_
_entity.id
_entity.type
_entity.pdbx_description
1 polymer ?
#
loop_
_entity_poly.entity_id
_entity_poly.type
_entity_poly.pdbx_seq_one_letter_code
_entity_poly.pdbx_strand_id
1 'polypeptide(L)'
;MIVIYTREELKTVWMQIASSLRGIENCNDKILETENDELIEYWQSVILPDLIHKGERALTRDETILYIQNDSLCKRIKKAIRNDGSLTEQNDINFIAKMISEYAVAENAVIPDYVTKSMVVGDTAGIKWIQSGNIFISVFHKDKDDHESDGERIWQTLNESLIEWNPSYYQIIKSEIQNTIEAEALSFNNHLANDGYGQAGWLNQILNSASEEIKRKNIEFVFSNLSEELYERLKGNKCLVGFINDVFETYTTDFKSSGEAKSLEYCSKQMNLPANASSFNEMYHALNMNLSSKNFEERHISTGTIFFDTESEKWYLCVSAACDLVPTQGNEPHHKRLSPHRLIKVLELFNANQNKALPNGEQSKYIYVIHKNTRKYLSIFEGDKTLPVVDYIVVLNHGHTVPGEEKNILSAVFLSSMDDNVQNVPVKLKLKSQLRSGYAERYQAIASQYSSRIGVDYVSMMP
;
A
#
# COMPACT_ATOMS: atom_id res chain seq x y z
N MET A 1 14.89 -17.80 0.51
CA MET A 1 14.53 -18.95 1.38
C MET A 1 15.76 -19.36 2.16
N ILE A 2 15.63 -19.66 3.46
CA ILE A 2 16.73 -20.04 4.36
C ILE A 2 16.30 -21.29 5.13
N VAL A 3 17.20 -22.26 5.29
CA VAL A 3 16.99 -23.39 6.20
C VAL A 3 18.02 -23.29 7.31
N ILE A 4 17.55 -23.23 8.55
CA ILE A 4 18.40 -23.19 9.74
C ILE A 4 18.49 -24.59 10.29
N TYR A 5 19.69 -25.15 10.20
CA TYR A 5 20.01 -26.49 10.65
C TYR A 5 20.82 -26.41 11.94
N THR A 6 20.19 -26.74 13.07
CA THR A 6 20.72 -26.45 14.42
C THR A 6 20.56 -27.62 15.39
N ARG A 7 21.43 -27.69 16.41
CA ARG A 7 21.33 -28.65 17.53
C ARG A 7 20.62 -28.06 18.76
N GLU A 8 20.28 -26.77 18.69
CA GLU A 8 19.58 -26.09 19.76
C GLU A 8 18.08 -26.41 19.75
N GLU A 9 17.43 -26.23 20.90
CA GLU A 9 16.00 -26.44 21.00
C GLU A 9 15.25 -25.50 20.05
N LEU A 10 14.45 -26.08 19.15
CA LEU A 10 13.73 -25.34 18.11
C LEU A 10 12.87 -24.21 18.66
N LYS A 11 12.28 -24.41 19.84
CA LYS A 11 11.47 -23.38 20.52
C LYS A 11 12.28 -22.14 20.84
N THR A 12 13.52 -22.31 21.27
CA THR A 12 14.43 -21.22 21.62
C THR A 12 14.90 -20.51 20.37
N VAL A 13 15.37 -21.28 19.38
CA VAL A 13 15.87 -20.74 18.11
C VAL A 13 14.79 -19.94 17.38
N TRP A 14 13.57 -20.47 17.32
CA TRP A 14 12.44 -19.78 16.70
C TRP A 14 12.14 -18.45 17.40
N MET A 15 12.07 -18.45 18.75
CA MET A 15 11.82 -17.22 19.52
C MET A 15 12.90 -16.16 19.28
N GLN A 16 14.16 -16.58 19.20
CA GLN A 16 15.27 -15.68 18.95
C GLN A 16 15.23 -15.04 17.57
N ILE A 17 14.98 -15.84 16.53
CA ILE A 17 14.88 -15.35 15.16
C ILE A 17 13.66 -14.45 15.00
N ALA A 18 12.48 -14.89 15.46
CA ALA A 18 11.24 -14.16 15.31
C ALA A 18 11.30 -12.80 16.04
N SER A 19 11.86 -12.77 17.26
CA SER A 19 12.01 -11.54 18.04
C SER A 19 13.02 -10.57 17.41
N SER A 20 14.14 -11.09 16.89
CA SER A 20 15.16 -10.26 16.23
C SER A 20 14.64 -9.68 14.90
N LEU A 21 13.90 -10.47 14.11
CA LEU A 21 13.34 -10.02 12.83
C LEU A 21 12.18 -9.03 13.00
N ARG A 22 11.38 -9.16 14.06
CA ARG A 22 10.28 -8.22 14.34
C ARG A 22 10.81 -6.82 14.64
N GLY A 23 12.00 -6.72 15.24
CA GLY A 23 12.49 -5.51 15.87
C GLY A 23 11.89 -5.30 17.25
N ILE A 24 12.57 -4.50 18.07
CA ILE A 24 12.27 -4.30 19.48
C ILE A 24 12.10 -2.82 19.82
N GLU A 25 11.29 -2.51 20.83
CA GLU A 25 11.20 -1.17 21.39
C GLU A 25 12.04 -1.08 22.68
N ASN A 26 12.76 0.03 22.87
CA ASN A 26 13.35 0.32 24.17
C ASN A 26 12.21 0.75 25.13
N CYS A 27 11.74 -0.21 25.93
CA CYS A 27 10.60 -0.03 26.82
C CYS A 27 10.86 1.10 27.84
N ASN A 28 12.07 1.18 28.39
CA ASN A 28 12.39 2.19 29.40
C ASN A 28 12.39 3.60 28.80
N ASP A 29 13.01 3.79 27.63
CA ASP A 29 12.99 5.09 26.96
C ASP A 29 11.56 5.50 26.60
N LYS A 30 10.76 4.56 26.04
CA LYS A 30 9.36 4.82 25.68
C LYS A 30 8.48 5.20 26.86
N ILE A 31 8.75 4.65 28.03
CA ILE A 31 8.01 4.97 29.25
C ILE A 31 8.44 6.33 29.79
N LEU A 32 9.73 6.64 29.78
CA LEU A 32 10.23 7.96 30.18
C LEU A 32 9.74 9.08 29.25
N GLU A 33 9.63 8.81 27.93
CA GLU A 33 9.07 9.73 26.93
C GLU A 33 7.59 10.10 27.18
N THR A 34 6.86 9.36 28.03
CA THR A 34 5.47 9.71 28.34
C THR A 34 5.35 10.92 29.25
N GLU A 35 6.42 11.28 29.98
CA GLU A 35 6.42 12.33 31.02
C GLU A 35 5.28 12.18 32.06
N ASN A 36 4.75 10.95 32.22
CA ASN A 36 3.69 10.63 33.17
C ASN A 36 4.29 9.89 34.38
N ASP A 37 4.40 10.62 35.50
CA ASP A 37 5.01 10.11 36.73
C ASP A 37 4.32 8.84 37.26
N GLU A 38 2.99 8.72 37.11
CA GLU A 38 2.24 7.54 37.55
C GLU A 38 2.62 6.29 36.73
N LEU A 39 2.78 6.44 35.41
CA LEU A 39 3.20 5.33 34.53
C LEU A 39 4.65 4.92 34.79
N ILE A 40 5.53 5.90 34.97
CA ILE A 40 6.95 5.68 35.23
C ILE A 40 7.12 4.96 36.57
N GLU A 41 6.45 5.44 37.63
CA GLU A 41 6.49 4.82 38.95
C GLU A 41 5.92 3.40 38.92
N TYR A 42 4.75 3.20 38.31
CA TYR A 42 4.14 1.89 38.20
C TYR A 42 5.02 0.89 37.43
N TRP A 43 5.64 1.33 36.33
CA TRP A 43 6.58 0.48 35.58
C TRP A 43 7.79 0.08 36.43
N GLN A 44 8.45 1.04 37.08
CA GLN A 44 9.70 0.80 37.81
C GLN A 44 9.50 0.02 39.12
N SER A 45 8.40 0.27 39.82
CA SER A 45 8.15 -0.29 41.16
C SER A 45 7.35 -1.59 41.15
N VAL A 46 6.48 -1.80 40.15
CA VAL A 46 5.57 -2.96 40.09
C VAL A 46 5.93 -3.86 38.92
N ILE A 47 5.96 -3.32 37.70
CA ILE A 47 6.05 -4.15 36.49
C ILE A 47 7.45 -4.72 36.28
N LEU A 48 8.48 -3.87 36.16
CA LEU A 48 9.83 -4.30 35.85
C LEU A 48 10.38 -5.31 36.88
N PRO A 49 10.18 -5.13 38.21
CA PRO A 49 10.57 -6.13 39.19
C PRO A 49 9.85 -7.47 38.99
N ASP A 50 8.56 -7.46 38.67
CA ASP A 50 7.78 -8.68 38.41
C ASP A 50 8.30 -9.41 37.16
N LEU A 51 8.59 -8.68 36.07
CA LEU A 51 9.13 -9.25 34.83
C LEU A 51 10.51 -9.89 35.03
N ILE A 52 11.41 -9.21 35.75
CA ILE A 52 12.77 -9.73 36.05
C ILE A 52 12.69 -11.07 36.80
N HIS A 53 11.72 -11.23 37.69
CA HIS A 53 11.51 -12.46 38.46
C HIS A 53 10.61 -13.48 37.75
N LYS A 54 10.21 -13.22 36.49
CA LYS A 54 9.24 -14.01 35.73
C LYS A 54 7.95 -14.27 36.52
N GLY A 55 7.45 -13.21 37.14
CA GLY A 55 6.25 -13.19 37.96
C GLY A 55 4.96 -13.31 37.16
N GLU A 56 3.84 -12.98 37.79
CA GLU A 56 2.51 -13.20 37.20
C GLU A 56 2.26 -12.32 35.98
N ARG A 57 2.97 -11.21 35.79
CA ARG A 57 2.80 -10.29 34.66
C ARG A 57 3.74 -10.60 33.50
N ALA A 58 4.64 -11.58 33.62
CA ALA A 58 5.43 -12.06 32.51
C ALA A 58 4.54 -12.79 31.48
N LEU A 59 4.84 -12.62 30.19
CA LEU A 59 4.16 -13.37 29.13
C LEU A 59 4.67 -14.81 29.13
N THR A 60 3.75 -15.75 28.89
CA THR A 60 4.14 -17.10 28.51
C THR A 60 4.66 -17.12 27.07
N ARG A 61 5.37 -18.18 26.69
CA ARG A 61 5.87 -18.34 25.31
C ARG A 61 4.76 -18.20 24.27
N ASP A 62 3.62 -18.85 24.49
CA ASP A 62 2.50 -18.83 23.53
C ASP A 62 1.88 -17.43 23.43
N GLU A 63 1.84 -16.69 24.55
CA GLU A 63 1.41 -15.28 24.55
C GLU A 63 2.41 -14.39 23.80
N THR A 64 3.71 -14.63 23.94
CA THR A 64 4.74 -13.89 23.19
C THR A 64 4.68 -14.21 21.69
N ILE A 65 4.45 -15.47 21.29
CA ILE A 65 4.24 -15.85 19.88
C ILE A 65 3.04 -15.10 19.31
N LEU A 66 1.91 -15.09 20.01
CA LEU A 66 0.71 -14.36 19.59
C LEU A 66 0.95 -12.86 19.44
N TYR A 67 1.76 -12.28 20.33
CA TYR A 67 2.14 -10.87 20.24
C TYR A 67 3.06 -10.60 19.04
N ILE A 68 4.08 -11.43 18.83
CA ILE A 68 4.99 -11.30 17.68
C ILE A 68 4.23 -11.36 16.36
N GLN A 69 3.26 -12.27 16.24
CA GLN A 69 2.55 -12.51 14.99
C GLN A 69 1.43 -11.51 14.70
N ASN A 70 0.73 -11.01 15.72
CA ASN A 70 -0.51 -10.25 15.54
C ASN A 70 -0.55 -8.90 16.27
N ASP A 71 0.52 -8.51 16.98
CA ASP A 71 0.53 -7.38 17.92
C ASP A 71 -0.64 -7.43 18.94
N SER A 72 -1.16 -8.63 19.21
CA SER A 72 -2.33 -8.82 20.07
C SER A 72 -1.94 -8.74 21.54
N LEU A 73 -2.41 -7.71 22.22
CA LEU A 73 -2.18 -7.52 23.65
C LEU A 73 -2.89 -8.59 24.49
N CYS A 74 -2.16 -9.22 25.41
CA CYS A 74 -2.69 -10.30 26.24
C CYS A 74 -3.79 -9.82 27.20
N LYS A 75 -4.97 -10.44 27.13
CA LYS A 75 -6.13 -10.11 27.98
C LYS A 75 -5.86 -10.36 29.47
N ARG A 76 -5.08 -11.40 29.79
CA ARG A 76 -4.68 -11.75 31.16
C ARG A 76 -3.85 -10.61 31.78
N ILE A 77 -2.87 -10.10 31.03
CA ILE A 77 -2.03 -8.97 31.45
C ILE A 77 -2.85 -7.70 31.66
N LYS A 78 -3.74 -7.36 30.71
CA LYS A 78 -4.64 -6.20 30.88
C LYS A 78 -5.51 -6.32 32.13
N LYS A 79 -5.99 -7.52 32.44
CA LYS A 79 -6.78 -7.78 33.65
C LYS A 79 -5.94 -7.66 34.92
N ALA A 80 -4.70 -8.15 34.91
CA ALA A 80 -3.77 -8.02 36.03
C ALA A 80 -3.49 -6.55 36.35
N ILE A 81 -3.13 -5.75 35.34
CA ILE A 81 -2.89 -4.30 35.50
C ILE A 81 -4.14 -3.59 36.04
N ARG A 82 -5.32 -3.90 35.48
CA ARG A 82 -6.58 -3.29 35.95
C ARG A 82 -6.90 -3.65 37.40
N ASN A 83 -6.56 -4.86 37.83
CA ASN A 83 -6.83 -5.32 39.20
C ASN A 83 -5.90 -4.69 40.24
N ASP A 84 -4.71 -4.22 39.83
CA ASP A 84 -3.78 -3.50 40.72
C ASP A 84 -4.36 -2.16 41.19
N GLY A 85 -5.28 -1.57 40.42
CA GLY A 85 -5.95 -0.32 40.75
C GLY A 85 -5.08 0.94 40.60
N SER A 86 -3.79 0.78 40.29
CA SER A 86 -2.82 1.87 40.08
C SER A 86 -3.09 2.69 38.81
N LEU A 87 -3.72 2.09 37.78
CA LEU A 87 -4.05 2.76 36.52
C LEU A 87 -5.55 2.64 36.23
N THR A 88 -6.22 3.77 36.02
CA THR A 88 -7.66 3.82 35.73
C THR A 88 -7.98 4.03 34.26
N GLU A 89 -7.07 4.68 33.52
CA GLU A 89 -7.22 5.01 32.10
C GLU A 89 -6.99 3.78 31.21
N GLN A 90 -7.91 3.52 30.26
CA GLN A 90 -7.79 2.33 29.40
C GLN A 90 -6.61 2.42 28.41
N ASN A 91 -6.23 3.63 28.02
CA ASN A 91 -5.09 3.88 27.14
C ASN A 91 -3.78 3.54 27.84
N ASP A 92 -3.65 3.92 29.10
CA ASP A 92 -2.51 3.66 29.97
C ASP A 92 -2.33 2.16 30.25
N ILE A 93 -3.43 1.47 30.55
CA ILE A 93 -3.44 0.00 30.69
C ILE A 93 -2.98 -0.67 29.39
N ASN A 94 -3.46 -0.20 28.24
CA ASN A 94 -3.05 -0.74 26.94
C ASN A 94 -1.58 -0.45 26.64
N PHE A 95 -1.09 0.73 27.01
CA PHE A 95 0.29 1.13 26.83
C PHE A 95 1.24 0.27 27.67
N ILE A 96 0.99 0.11 28.97
CA ILE A 96 1.81 -0.76 29.82
C ILE A 96 1.74 -2.22 29.38
N ALA A 97 0.55 -2.72 29.01
CA ALA A 97 0.42 -4.07 28.46
C ALA A 97 1.25 -4.25 27.18
N LYS A 98 1.35 -3.21 26.34
CA LYS A 98 2.24 -3.21 25.16
C LYS A 98 3.71 -3.26 25.58
N MET A 99 4.13 -2.43 26.53
CA MET A 99 5.52 -2.42 27.01
C MET A 99 5.95 -3.75 27.64
N ILE A 100 5.06 -4.40 28.39
CA ILE A 100 5.28 -5.75 28.93
C ILE A 100 5.50 -6.75 27.79
N SER A 101 4.68 -6.69 26.73
CA SER A 101 4.85 -7.56 25.57
C SER A 101 6.16 -7.27 24.81
N GLU A 102 6.52 -6.00 24.61
CA GLU A 102 7.79 -5.60 23.98
C GLU A 102 9.01 -6.05 24.80
N TYR A 103 8.92 -6.01 26.14
CA TYR A 103 9.96 -6.53 27.03
C TYR A 103 10.19 -8.04 26.81
N ALA A 104 9.11 -8.82 26.72
CA ALA A 104 9.20 -10.25 26.42
C ALA A 104 9.81 -10.54 25.03
N VAL A 105 9.55 -9.71 24.02
CA VAL A 105 10.22 -9.83 22.70
C VAL A 105 11.71 -9.47 22.84
N ALA A 106 12.04 -8.39 23.54
CA ALA A 106 13.42 -7.95 23.75
C ALA A 106 14.29 -8.98 24.49
N GLU A 107 13.75 -9.68 25.49
CA GLU A 107 14.47 -10.76 26.19
C GLU A 107 14.88 -11.91 25.27
N ASN A 108 14.13 -12.14 24.18
CA ASN A 108 14.42 -13.21 23.24
C ASN A 108 15.24 -12.73 22.04
N ALA A 109 15.30 -11.43 21.74
CA ALA A 109 16.03 -10.91 20.60
C ALA A 109 17.56 -10.99 20.81
N VAL A 110 18.24 -11.78 19.98
CA VAL A 110 19.70 -11.93 20.02
C VAL A 110 20.39 -10.75 19.33
N ILE A 111 19.77 -10.22 18.27
CA ILE A 111 20.24 -9.05 17.54
C ILE A 111 19.16 -7.96 17.69
N PRO A 112 19.34 -7.01 18.61
CA PRO A 112 18.37 -5.96 18.84
C PRO A 112 18.37 -4.97 17.66
N ASP A 113 17.24 -4.84 16.97
CA ASP A 113 16.97 -3.76 16.02
C ASP A 113 15.90 -2.83 16.59
N TYR A 114 16.28 -1.59 16.89
CA TYR A 114 15.39 -0.55 17.40
C TYR A 114 14.85 0.38 16.31
N VAL A 115 15.31 0.22 15.07
CA VAL A 115 15.04 1.14 13.96
C VAL A 115 13.87 0.64 13.13
N THR A 116 13.84 -0.66 12.81
CA THR A 116 12.80 -1.22 11.94
C THR A 116 11.91 -2.21 12.66
N LYS A 117 10.60 -2.05 12.47
CA LYS A 117 9.61 -3.06 12.86
C LYS A 117 9.10 -3.78 11.64
N SER A 118 9.21 -5.10 11.64
CA SER A 118 8.72 -5.95 10.56
C SER A 118 7.61 -6.86 11.07
N MET A 119 6.63 -7.12 10.20
CA MET A 119 5.61 -8.14 10.48
C MET A 119 6.25 -9.52 10.34
N VAL A 120 6.14 -10.32 11.41
CA VAL A 120 6.67 -11.68 11.47
C VAL A 120 5.51 -12.65 11.59
N VAL A 121 5.43 -13.65 10.71
CA VAL A 121 4.45 -14.74 10.78
C VAL A 121 5.21 -16.04 10.95
N GLY A 122 4.62 -17.04 11.59
CA GLY A 122 5.23 -18.37 11.70
C GLY A 122 4.22 -19.43 12.09
N ASP A 123 4.70 -20.65 12.30
CA ASP A 123 3.85 -21.75 12.76
C ASP A 123 3.26 -21.46 14.15
N THR A 124 2.08 -22.02 14.40
CA THR A 124 1.35 -21.81 15.66
C THR A 124 2.12 -22.30 16.88
N ALA A 125 2.91 -23.35 16.72
CA ALA A 125 3.73 -23.91 17.79
C ALA A 125 5.05 -23.14 18.00
N GLY A 126 5.44 -22.27 17.06
CA GLY A 126 6.66 -21.49 17.06
C GLY A 126 7.94 -22.33 17.02
N ILE A 127 8.03 -23.32 16.14
CA ILE A 127 9.16 -24.26 16.07
C ILE A 127 9.63 -24.59 14.65
N LYS A 128 8.78 -24.47 13.64
CA LYS A 128 9.03 -25.00 12.29
C LYS A 128 9.42 -23.93 11.29
N TRP A 129 8.70 -22.82 11.24
CA TRP A 129 8.94 -21.82 10.19
C TRP A 129 8.60 -20.40 10.62
N ILE A 130 9.27 -19.46 9.96
CA ILE A 130 9.13 -18.01 10.15
C ILE A 130 9.16 -17.33 8.78
N GLN A 131 8.26 -16.38 8.57
CA GLN A 131 8.24 -15.49 7.43
C GLN A 131 8.29 -14.04 7.91
N SER A 132 9.21 -13.25 7.36
CA SER A 132 9.30 -11.80 7.59
C SER A 132 9.75 -11.11 6.31
N GLY A 133 8.95 -10.17 5.81
CA GLY A 133 9.21 -9.51 4.53
C GLY A 133 9.36 -10.51 3.36
N ASN A 134 10.50 -10.49 2.67
CA ASN A 134 10.80 -11.42 1.57
C ASN A 134 11.58 -12.67 2.03
N ILE A 135 11.74 -12.89 3.34
CA ILE A 135 12.50 -14.01 3.89
C ILE A 135 11.54 -15.06 4.44
N PHE A 136 11.72 -16.29 3.98
CA PHE A 136 11.10 -17.49 4.55
C PHE A 136 12.20 -18.36 5.15
N ILE A 137 12.02 -18.76 6.41
CA ILE A 137 12.95 -19.53 7.22
C ILE A 137 12.25 -20.80 7.67
N SER A 138 12.86 -21.96 7.42
CA SER A 138 12.46 -23.22 8.06
C SER A 138 13.55 -23.63 9.05
N VAL A 139 13.15 -24.07 10.25
CA VAL A 139 14.05 -24.45 11.35
C VAL A 139 14.02 -25.97 11.52
N PHE A 140 15.20 -26.57 11.47
CA PHE A 140 15.38 -28.02 11.53
C PHE A 140 16.33 -28.40 12.65
N HIS A 141 15.95 -29.42 13.44
CA HIS A 141 16.75 -29.94 14.53
C HIS A 141 17.66 -31.06 14.04
N LYS A 142 18.97 -30.88 14.22
CA LYS A 142 20.00 -31.85 13.91
C LYS A 142 20.02 -32.97 14.95
N ASP A 143 19.74 -34.19 14.51
CA ASP A 143 19.95 -35.39 15.32
C ASP A 143 21.45 -35.70 15.49
N LYS A 144 21.83 -36.34 16.60
CA LYS A 144 23.24 -36.55 16.96
C LYS A 144 23.90 -37.72 16.21
N ASP A 145 23.11 -38.72 15.82
CA ASP A 145 23.63 -40.04 15.45
C ASP A 145 23.14 -40.56 14.09
N ASP A 146 22.22 -39.86 13.43
CA ASP A 146 21.75 -40.18 12.08
C ASP A 146 21.91 -38.96 11.18
N HIS A 147 22.86 -39.03 10.25
CA HIS A 147 23.15 -38.00 9.26
C HIS A 147 22.91 -38.46 7.83
N GLU A 148 22.69 -39.76 7.61
CA GLU A 148 22.50 -40.31 6.27
C GLU A 148 21.15 -39.88 5.69
N SER A 149 20.14 -39.70 6.56
CA SER A 149 18.79 -39.29 6.18
C SER A 149 18.50 -37.78 6.37
N ASP A 150 19.47 -36.98 6.82
CA ASP A 150 19.26 -35.57 7.13
C ASP A 150 18.80 -34.76 5.91
N GLY A 151 19.35 -35.04 4.73
CA GLY A 151 18.94 -34.36 3.50
C GLY A 151 17.45 -34.52 3.21
N GLU A 152 16.94 -35.75 3.28
CA GLU A 152 15.52 -36.06 3.04
C GLU A 152 14.63 -35.42 4.11
N ARG A 153 15.04 -35.49 5.38
CA ARG A 153 14.29 -34.92 6.50
C ARG A 153 14.24 -33.38 6.46
N ILE A 154 15.31 -32.73 6.02
CA ILE A 154 15.35 -31.28 5.78
C ILE A 154 14.35 -30.94 4.66
N TRP A 155 14.38 -31.65 3.53
CA TRP A 155 13.43 -31.42 2.44
C TRP A 155 11.98 -31.65 2.86
N GLN A 156 11.71 -32.72 3.62
CA GLN A 156 10.39 -32.99 4.14
C GLN A 156 9.91 -31.88 5.07
N THR A 157 10.75 -31.44 6.01
CA THR A 157 10.41 -30.36 6.96
C THR A 157 10.16 -29.05 6.23
N LEU A 158 10.98 -28.72 5.22
CA LEU A 158 10.78 -27.56 4.38
C LEU A 158 9.46 -27.64 3.61
N ASN A 159 9.15 -28.80 3.02
CA ASN A 159 7.90 -29.01 2.29
C ASN A 159 6.68 -28.86 3.20
N GLU A 160 6.69 -29.49 4.37
CA GLU A 160 5.65 -29.33 5.39
C GLU A 160 5.49 -27.86 5.82
N SER A 161 6.61 -27.15 6.00
CA SER A 161 6.61 -25.74 6.36
C SER A 161 5.99 -24.85 5.26
N LEU A 162 6.30 -25.13 3.99
CA LEU A 162 5.73 -24.40 2.85
C LEU A 162 4.24 -24.67 2.67
N ILE A 163 3.80 -25.92 2.90
CA ILE A 163 2.38 -26.30 2.88
C ILE A 163 1.63 -25.61 4.02
N GLU A 164 2.20 -25.58 5.23
CA GLU A 164 1.58 -24.90 6.39
C GLU A 164 1.53 -23.38 6.21
N TRP A 165 2.58 -22.79 5.63
CA TRP A 165 2.61 -21.36 5.30
C TRP A 165 1.53 -20.98 4.27
N ASN A 166 1.24 -21.86 3.30
CA ASN A 166 0.22 -21.71 2.28
C ASN A 166 0.20 -20.31 1.60
N PRO A 167 1.28 -19.93 0.89
CA PRO A 167 1.38 -18.61 0.27
C PRO A 167 0.29 -18.38 -0.79
N SER A 168 -0.18 -17.14 -0.89
CA SER A 168 -1.14 -16.77 -1.94
C SER A 168 -0.52 -16.89 -3.34
N TYR A 169 -1.36 -17.07 -4.37
CA TYR A 169 -0.93 -17.09 -5.77
C TYR A 169 -0.02 -15.90 -6.13
N TYR A 170 -0.31 -14.72 -5.56
CA TYR A 170 0.47 -13.51 -5.81
C TYR A 170 1.90 -13.61 -5.25
N GLN A 171 2.08 -14.21 -4.07
CA GLN A 171 3.41 -14.42 -3.48
C GLN A 171 4.20 -15.45 -4.28
N ILE A 172 3.57 -16.53 -4.72
CA ILE A 172 4.19 -17.57 -5.55
C ILE A 172 4.68 -16.96 -6.88
N ILE A 173 3.81 -16.25 -7.60
CA ILE A 173 4.15 -15.59 -8.87
C ILE A 173 5.24 -14.54 -8.66
N LYS A 174 5.15 -13.71 -7.62
CA LYS A 174 6.17 -12.70 -7.30
C LYS A 174 7.53 -13.34 -7.07
N SER A 175 7.58 -14.43 -6.30
CA SER A 175 8.83 -15.15 -6.02
C SER A 175 9.45 -15.70 -7.31
N GLU A 176 8.64 -16.27 -8.20
CA GLU A 176 9.16 -16.82 -9.46
C GLU A 176 9.63 -15.73 -10.43
N ILE A 177 8.93 -14.59 -10.50
CA ILE A 177 9.39 -13.42 -11.25
C ILE A 177 10.75 -12.97 -10.72
N GLN A 178 10.92 -12.88 -9.39
CA GLN A 178 12.19 -12.50 -8.79
C GLN A 178 13.30 -13.51 -9.10
N ASN A 179 13.03 -14.82 -8.94
CA ASN A 179 13.98 -15.87 -9.28
C ASN A 179 14.38 -15.81 -10.76
N THR A 180 13.43 -15.54 -11.67
CA THR A 180 13.70 -15.40 -13.10
C THR A 180 14.62 -14.21 -13.36
N ILE A 181 14.38 -13.08 -12.69
CA ILE A 181 15.23 -11.89 -12.78
C ILE A 181 16.66 -12.19 -12.30
N GLU A 182 16.80 -12.89 -11.18
CA GLU A 182 18.10 -13.24 -10.58
C GLU A 182 18.84 -14.30 -11.40
N ALA A 183 18.16 -15.35 -11.85
CA ALA A 183 18.75 -16.48 -12.57
C ALA A 183 19.16 -16.14 -14.00
N GLU A 184 18.38 -15.30 -14.71
CA GLU A 184 18.76 -14.88 -16.05
C GLU A 184 19.91 -13.86 -16.07
N ALA A 185 20.38 -13.42 -14.90
CA ALA A 185 21.37 -12.35 -14.72
C ALA A 185 21.11 -11.22 -15.72
N LEU A 186 19.82 -10.86 -15.88
CA LEU A 186 19.23 -10.20 -17.06
C LEU A 186 20.26 -9.39 -17.83
N SER A 187 20.95 -10.04 -18.77
CA SER A 187 21.78 -9.31 -19.70
C SER A 187 20.80 -8.49 -20.53
N PHE A 188 20.79 -7.19 -20.34
CA PHE A 188 20.00 -6.26 -21.14
C PHE A 188 20.51 -6.34 -22.59
N ASN A 189 20.09 -7.39 -23.29
CA ASN A 189 20.34 -7.62 -24.70
C ASN A 189 19.31 -6.80 -25.50
N ASN A 190 19.30 -5.49 -25.23
CA ASN A 190 19.30 -4.40 -26.19
C ASN A 190 18.59 -4.68 -27.53
N HIS A 191 17.37 -5.19 -27.50
CA HIS A 191 16.49 -5.19 -28.69
C HIS A 191 15.96 -3.77 -28.95
N LEU A 192 16.05 -2.90 -27.94
CA LEU A 192 15.87 -1.46 -28.00
C LEU A 192 17.12 -0.71 -27.52
N ALA A 193 18.32 -1.28 -27.73
CA ALA A 193 19.49 -0.40 -27.85
C ALA A 193 19.17 0.57 -28.97
N ASN A 194 18.77 1.77 -28.60
CA ASN A 194 19.53 2.91 -29.04
C ASN A 194 20.99 2.45 -29.12
N ASP A 195 21.50 2.36 -30.34
CA ASP A 195 22.91 2.07 -30.59
C ASP A 195 23.78 3.02 -29.76
N GLY A 196 25.11 2.89 -29.85
CA GLY A 196 26.01 3.77 -29.10
C GLY A 196 25.65 5.28 -29.23
N TYR A 197 25.02 5.69 -30.33
CA TYR A 197 24.54 7.06 -30.52
C TYR A 197 23.35 7.42 -29.65
N GLY A 198 22.32 6.58 -29.54
CA GLY A 198 21.19 6.90 -28.70
C GLY A 198 21.50 6.83 -27.20
N GLN A 199 22.45 5.98 -26.77
CA GLN A 199 23.00 6.00 -25.41
C GLN A 199 23.79 7.28 -25.14
N ALA A 200 24.65 7.68 -26.09
CA ALA A 200 25.38 8.94 -26.01
C ALA A 200 24.42 10.16 -26.01
N GLY A 201 23.32 10.08 -26.78
CA GLY A 201 22.26 11.09 -26.81
C GLY A 201 21.56 11.25 -25.47
N TRP A 202 21.15 10.14 -24.84
CA TRP A 202 20.57 10.16 -23.49
C TRP A 202 21.55 10.70 -22.45
N LEU A 203 22.80 10.24 -22.48
CA LEU A 203 23.84 10.76 -21.60
C LEU A 203 24.02 12.28 -21.78
N ASN A 204 24.06 12.76 -23.03
CA ASN A 204 24.18 14.18 -23.34
C ASN A 204 22.97 14.99 -22.85
N GLN A 205 21.74 14.47 -22.97
CA GLN A 205 20.53 15.12 -22.44
C GLN A 205 20.55 15.22 -20.90
N ILE A 206 21.02 14.18 -20.22
CA ILE A 206 21.12 14.17 -18.75
C ILE A 206 22.23 15.13 -18.29
N LEU A 207 23.41 15.10 -18.92
CA LEU A 207 24.54 15.96 -18.55
C LEU A 207 24.28 17.45 -18.81
N ASN A 208 23.53 17.78 -19.87
CA ASN A 208 23.21 19.16 -20.25
C ASN A 208 21.79 19.60 -19.80
N SER A 209 21.20 18.93 -18.82
CA SER A 209 19.88 19.31 -18.30
C SER A 209 19.92 20.71 -17.67
N ALA A 210 19.01 21.60 -18.09
CA ALA A 210 18.99 23.00 -17.65
C ALA A 210 18.60 23.21 -16.18
N SER A 211 18.05 22.18 -15.52
CA SER A 211 17.71 22.17 -14.10
C SER A 211 17.75 20.74 -13.54
N GLU A 212 17.87 20.62 -12.21
CA GLU A 212 17.79 19.32 -11.51
C GLU A 212 16.42 18.63 -11.72
N GLU A 213 15.34 19.39 -11.91
CA GLU A 213 14.01 18.85 -12.22
C GLU A 213 14.00 18.16 -13.59
N ILE A 214 14.54 18.82 -14.62
CA ILE A 214 14.64 18.25 -15.97
C ILE A 214 15.54 17.02 -15.96
N LYS A 215 16.67 17.09 -15.24
CA LYS A 215 17.60 15.98 -15.08
C LYS A 215 16.90 14.76 -14.47
N ARG A 216 16.14 14.94 -13.39
CA ARG A 216 15.36 13.87 -12.77
C ARG A 216 14.33 13.29 -13.75
N LYS A 217 13.58 14.13 -14.47
CA LYS A 217 12.61 13.67 -15.47
C LYS A 217 13.25 12.82 -16.57
N ASN A 218 14.43 13.24 -17.05
CA ASN A 218 15.18 12.47 -18.05
C ASN A 218 15.66 11.13 -17.49
N ILE A 219 16.10 11.09 -16.23
CA ILE A 219 16.46 9.84 -15.53
C ILE A 219 15.25 8.92 -15.37
N GLU A 220 14.09 9.45 -14.95
CA GLU A 220 12.83 8.69 -14.82
C GLU A 220 12.38 8.10 -16.15
N PHE A 221 12.61 8.80 -17.27
CA PHE A 221 12.34 8.27 -18.60
C PHE A 221 13.23 7.06 -18.92
N VAL A 222 14.52 7.12 -18.60
CA VAL A 222 15.44 5.97 -18.77
C VAL A 222 14.97 4.78 -17.94
N PHE A 223 14.57 4.99 -16.68
CA PHE A 223 13.98 3.94 -15.85
C PHE A 223 12.71 3.34 -16.44
N SER A 224 11.85 4.18 -17.03
CA SER A 224 10.58 3.74 -17.62
C SER A 224 10.84 2.82 -18.82
N ASN A 225 11.77 3.19 -19.71
CA ASN A 225 12.15 2.35 -20.85
C ASN A 225 12.76 1.01 -20.42
N LEU A 226 13.66 1.03 -19.43
CA LEU A 226 14.26 -0.19 -18.89
C LEU A 226 13.19 -1.10 -18.26
N SER A 227 12.19 -0.51 -17.60
CA SER A 227 11.08 -1.26 -17.00
C SER A 227 10.17 -1.88 -18.06
N GLU A 228 9.91 -1.18 -19.16
CA GLU A 228 9.14 -1.70 -20.30
C GLU A 228 9.86 -2.86 -21.00
N GLU A 229 11.17 -2.75 -21.19
CA GLU A 229 11.99 -3.83 -21.74
C GLU A 229 11.98 -5.07 -20.83
N LEU A 230 12.14 -4.86 -19.53
CA LEU A 230 12.04 -5.92 -18.54
C LEU A 230 10.67 -6.61 -18.60
N TYR A 231 9.60 -5.81 -18.68
CA TYR A 231 8.25 -6.33 -18.79
C TYR A 231 8.04 -7.19 -20.04
N GLU A 232 8.44 -6.72 -21.22
CA GLU A 232 8.28 -7.49 -22.46
C GLU A 232 9.13 -8.77 -22.45
N ARG A 233 10.30 -8.75 -21.83
CA ARG A 233 11.12 -9.96 -21.68
C ARG A 233 10.50 -10.98 -20.74
N LEU A 234 10.03 -10.56 -19.56
CA LEU A 234 9.35 -11.45 -18.61
C LEU A 234 8.10 -12.06 -19.24
N LYS A 235 7.31 -11.25 -19.94
CA LYS A 235 6.13 -11.69 -20.71
C LYS A 235 6.49 -12.66 -21.85
N GLY A 236 7.65 -12.49 -22.47
CA GLY A 236 8.16 -13.38 -23.52
C GLY A 236 8.77 -14.69 -23.00
N ASN A 237 9.08 -14.79 -21.70
CA ASN A 237 9.65 -16.00 -21.11
C ASN A 237 8.58 -17.10 -20.98
N LYS A 238 8.68 -18.11 -21.86
CA LYS A 238 7.74 -19.23 -21.90
C LYS A 238 7.73 -20.08 -20.64
N CYS A 239 8.85 -20.23 -19.95
CA CYS A 239 8.92 -21.01 -18.70
C CYS A 239 8.17 -20.27 -17.58
N LEU A 240 8.40 -18.96 -17.43
CA LEU A 240 7.70 -18.12 -16.47
C LEU A 240 6.19 -18.08 -16.76
N VAL A 241 5.80 -17.88 -18.02
CA VAL A 241 4.38 -17.90 -18.43
C VAL A 241 3.76 -19.27 -18.17
N GLY A 242 4.48 -20.37 -18.46
CA GLY A 242 4.05 -21.73 -18.16
C GLY A 242 3.81 -21.93 -16.66
N PHE A 243 4.77 -21.54 -15.82
CA PHE A 243 4.65 -21.62 -14.37
C PHE A 243 3.45 -20.82 -13.83
N ILE A 244 3.25 -19.59 -14.30
CA ILE A 244 2.10 -18.76 -13.89
C ILE A 244 0.79 -19.44 -14.29
N ASN A 245 0.71 -20.04 -15.48
CA ASN A 245 -0.47 -20.80 -15.89
C ASN A 245 -0.69 -22.03 -15.01
N ASP A 246 0.36 -22.77 -14.66
CA ASP A 246 0.26 -23.95 -13.78
C ASP A 246 -0.27 -23.58 -12.38
N VAL A 247 0.14 -22.42 -11.85
CA VAL A 247 -0.42 -21.88 -10.60
C VAL A 247 -1.93 -21.70 -10.74
N PHE A 248 -2.41 -21.01 -11.78
CA PHE A 248 -3.84 -20.77 -11.95
C PHE A 248 -4.63 -22.03 -12.34
N GLU A 249 -4.02 -22.98 -13.06
CA GLU A 249 -4.63 -24.29 -13.34
C GLU A 249 -4.78 -25.12 -12.06
N THR A 250 -3.86 -24.99 -11.10
CA THR A 250 -3.99 -25.60 -9.77
C THR A 250 -5.23 -25.07 -9.05
N TYR A 251 -5.41 -23.74 -8.98
CA TYR A 251 -6.63 -23.13 -8.42
C TYR A 251 -7.89 -23.52 -9.21
N THR A 252 -7.80 -23.63 -10.52
CA THR A 252 -8.93 -24.03 -11.38
C THR A 252 -9.35 -25.48 -11.11
N THR A 253 -8.38 -26.37 -10.94
CA THR A 253 -8.59 -27.79 -10.64
C THR A 253 -9.16 -27.95 -9.23
N ASP A 254 -8.59 -27.24 -8.26
CA ASP A 254 -9.05 -27.23 -6.87
C ASP A 254 -10.47 -26.65 -6.74
N PHE A 255 -10.79 -25.57 -7.46
CA PHE A 255 -12.16 -25.04 -7.51
C PHE A 255 -13.14 -26.08 -8.05
N LYS A 256 -12.80 -26.77 -9.15
CA LYS A 256 -13.65 -27.81 -9.75
C LYS A 256 -13.85 -29.02 -8.81
N SER A 257 -12.85 -29.38 -8.01
CA SER A 257 -12.92 -30.52 -7.09
C SER A 257 -13.53 -30.17 -5.72
N SER A 258 -13.49 -28.90 -5.30
CA SER A 258 -13.98 -28.43 -4.00
C SER A 258 -15.50 -28.62 -3.78
N GLY A 259 -16.27 -28.77 -4.87
CA GLY A 259 -17.73 -28.80 -4.81
C GLY A 259 -18.38 -27.44 -4.55
N GLU A 260 -17.61 -26.35 -4.50
CA GLU A 260 -18.14 -25.01 -4.33
C GLU A 260 -18.81 -24.49 -5.61
N ALA A 261 -20.08 -24.10 -5.49
CA ALA A 261 -20.86 -23.66 -6.65
C ALA A 261 -20.49 -22.24 -7.14
N LYS A 262 -19.89 -21.40 -6.28
CA LYS A 262 -19.59 -19.99 -6.59
C LYS A 262 -18.11 -19.70 -6.45
N SER A 263 -17.50 -19.21 -7.53
CA SER A 263 -16.07 -18.83 -7.55
C SER A 263 -15.72 -17.74 -6.52
N LEU A 264 -16.64 -16.83 -6.18
CA LEU A 264 -16.37 -15.79 -5.18
C LEU A 264 -16.22 -16.33 -3.76
N GLU A 265 -17.01 -17.34 -3.41
CA GLU A 265 -16.90 -18.03 -2.11
C GLU A 265 -15.54 -18.73 -2.03
N TYR A 266 -15.15 -19.42 -3.09
CA TYR A 266 -13.85 -20.08 -3.24
C TYR A 266 -12.68 -19.11 -3.11
N CYS A 267 -12.66 -18.06 -3.93
CA CYS A 267 -11.59 -17.05 -3.91
C CYS A 267 -11.47 -16.36 -2.56
N SER A 268 -12.59 -16.13 -1.85
CA SER A 268 -12.55 -15.53 -0.51
C SER A 268 -11.88 -16.46 0.50
N LYS A 269 -12.24 -17.75 0.51
CA LYS A 269 -11.63 -18.74 1.41
C LYS A 269 -10.14 -18.92 1.15
N GLN A 270 -9.73 -19.00 -0.11
CA GLN A 270 -8.30 -19.12 -0.48
C GLN A 270 -7.47 -17.92 -0.02
N MET A 271 -8.09 -16.75 0.13
CA MET A 271 -7.44 -15.53 0.63
C MET A 271 -7.68 -15.30 2.13
N ASN A 272 -8.24 -16.28 2.86
CA ASN A 272 -8.62 -16.16 4.27
C ASN A 272 -9.58 -14.98 4.56
N LEU A 273 -10.45 -14.67 3.61
CA LEU A 273 -11.47 -13.62 3.72
C LEU A 273 -12.85 -14.22 4.05
N PRO A 274 -13.72 -13.48 4.76
CA PRO A 274 -15.09 -13.93 4.98
C PRO A 274 -15.85 -14.14 3.67
N ALA A 275 -16.52 -15.29 3.51
CA ALA A 275 -17.32 -15.58 2.32
C ALA A 275 -18.74 -14.99 2.45
N ASN A 276 -18.86 -13.67 2.31
CA ASN A 276 -20.14 -12.97 2.38
C ASN A 276 -20.24 -11.82 1.37
N ALA A 277 -21.45 -11.30 1.17
CA ALA A 277 -21.71 -10.24 0.20
C ALA A 277 -20.86 -8.98 0.45
N SER A 278 -20.61 -8.60 1.71
CA SER A 278 -19.76 -7.44 2.02
C SER A 278 -18.35 -7.65 1.49
N SER A 279 -17.73 -8.79 1.82
CA SER A 279 -16.38 -9.13 1.36
C SER A 279 -16.28 -9.23 -0.15
N PHE A 280 -17.28 -9.79 -0.84
CA PHE A 280 -17.28 -9.82 -2.31
C PHE A 280 -17.28 -8.41 -2.92
N ASN A 281 -18.07 -7.50 -2.36
CA ASN A 281 -18.10 -6.11 -2.81
C ASN A 281 -16.76 -5.39 -2.56
N GLU A 282 -16.11 -5.69 -1.43
CA GLU A 282 -14.79 -5.18 -1.11
C GLU A 282 -13.70 -5.70 -2.07
N MET A 283 -13.79 -6.97 -2.49
CA MET A 283 -12.88 -7.57 -3.48
C MET A 283 -12.96 -6.84 -4.82
N TYR A 284 -14.18 -6.62 -5.34
CA TYR A 284 -14.35 -5.90 -6.61
C TYR A 284 -14.02 -4.42 -6.52
N HIS A 285 -14.26 -3.77 -5.38
CA HIS A 285 -13.77 -2.41 -5.16
C HIS A 285 -12.24 -2.36 -5.24
N ALA A 286 -11.54 -3.26 -4.54
CA ALA A 286 -10.09 -3.33 -4.56
C ALA A 286 -9.53 -3.64 -5.95
N LEU A 287 -10.18 -4.55 -6.70
CA LEU A 287 -9.83 -4.84 -8.09
C LEU A 287 -9.98 -3.61 -8.98
N ASN A 288 -11.15 -2.96 -8.97
CA ASN A 288 -11.40 -1.78 -9.80
C ASN A 288 -10.51 -0.59 -9.39
N MET A 289 -10.21 -0.42 -8.11
CA MET A 289 -9.26 0.57 -7.62
C MET A 289 -7.85 0.28 -8.15
N ASN A 290 -7.36 -0.95 -8.08
CA ASN A 290 -6.03 -1.33 -8.57
C ASN A 290 -5.91 -1.14 -10.10
N LEU A 291 -6.97 -1.51 -10.84
CA LEU A 291 -7.03 -1.32 -12.28
C LEU A 291 -7.03 0.15 -12.69
N SER A 292 -7.79 1.00 -11.98
CA SER A 292 -8.01 2.38 -12.40
C SER A 292 -7.08 3.41 -11.76
N SER A 293 -6.53 3.13 -10.58
CA SER A 293 -5.86 4.11 -9.74
C SER A 293 -4.67 3.52 -8.97
N LYS A 294 -3.82 4.41 -8.49
CA LYS A 294 -2.71 4.15 -7.56
C LYS A 294 -2.74 5.19 -6.44
N ASN A 295 -2.06 4.87 -5.32
CA ASN A 295 -1.84 5.85 -4.27
C ASN A 295 -1.05 7.04 -4.85
N PHE A 296 -1.34 8.24 -4.34
CA PHE A 296 -0.65 9.43 -4.79
C PHE A 296 0.77 9.49 -4.21
N GLU A 297 1.76 9.25 -5.06
CA GLU A 297 3.19 9.28 -4.72
C GLU A 297 3.93 10.42 -5.45
N GLU A 298 3.26 11.10 -6.38
CA GLU A 298 3.83 12.17 -7.20
C GLU A 298 3.98 13.46 -6.37
N ARG A 299 4.92 14.33 -6.75
CA ARG A 299 5.10 15.65 -6.07
C ARG A 299 4.28 16.77 -6.69
N HIS A 300 3.73 16.54 -7.88
CA HIS A 300 3.05 17.55 -8.67
C HIS A 300 1.70 17.00 -9.13
N ILE A 301 0.77 17.92 -9.37
CA ILE A 301 -0.53 17.59 -9.94
C ILE A 301 -0.33 17.15 -11.39
N SER A 302 -0.97 16.07 -11.79
CA SER A 302 -0.98 15.57 -13.16
C SER A 302 -2.42 15.26 -13.59
N THR A 303 -2.62 15.00 -14.88
CA THR A 303 -3.92 14.56 -15.38
C THR A 303 -4.33 13.28 -14.64
N GLY A 304 -5.55 13.23 -14.09
CA GLY A 304 -6.03 12.09 -13.32
C GLY A 304 -5.78 12.17 -11.81
N THR A 305 -5.18 13.25 -11.30
CA THR A 305 -5.04 13.47 -9.85
C THR A 305 -6.41 13.68 -9.20
N ILE A 306 -6.68 12.98 -8.10
CA ILE A 306 -7.92 13.09 -7.32
C ILE A 306 -7.66 13.90 -6.06
N PHE A 307 -8.47 14.93 -5.87
CA PHE A 307 -8.45 15.83 -4.73
C PHE A 307 -9.62 15.58 -3.80
N PHE A 308 -9.39 15.82 -2.51
CA PHE A 308 -10.43 15.95 -1.51
C PHE A 308 -10.32 17.31 -0.84
N ASP A 309 -11.38 18.11 -0.94
CA ASP A 309 -11.49 19.36 -0.19
C ASP A 309 -11.83 19.03 1.26
N THR A 310 -10.93 19.42 2.17
CA THR A 310 -11.08 19.14 3.60
C THR A 310 -12.12 20.01 4.29
N GLU A 311 -12.52 21.13 3.68
CA GLU A 311 -13.47 22.08 4.29
C GLU A 311 -14.91 21.79 3.83
N SER A 312 -15.13 21.60 2.52
CA SER A 312 -16.45 21.31 1.97
C SER A 312 -16.80 19.82 1.86
N GLU A 313 -15.86 18.93 2.18
CA GLU A 313 -15.95 17.47 1.99
C GLU A 313 -16.24 17.03 0.55
N LYS A 314 -15.90 17.86 -0.43
CA LYS A 314 -16.08 17.57 -1.86
C LYS A 314 -14.87 16.88 -2.49
N TRP A 315 -15.13 16.21 -3.60
CA TRP A 315 -14.12 15.47 -4.36
C TRP A 315 -13.98 16.05 -5.75
N TYR A 316 -12.74 16.10 -6.25
CA TYR A 316 -12.45 16.63 -7.58
C TYR A 316 -11.45 15.75 -8.32
N LEU A 317 -11.52 15.74 -9.66
CA LEU A 317 -10.58 15.05 -10.54
C LEU A 317 -9.92 16.05 -11.48
N CYS A 318 -8.59 16.10 -11.52
CA CYS A 318 -7.85 16.90 -12.50
C CYS A 318 -8.00 16.31 -13.91
N VAL A 319 -8.46 17.14 -14.84
CA VAL A 319 -8.61 16.80 -16.27
C VAL A 319 -7.89 17.78 -17.19
N SER A 320 -7.06 18.67 -16.64
CA SER A 320 -6.10 19.45 -17.43
C SER A 320 -5.06 18.54 -18.07
N ALA A 321 -4.55 18.93 -19.25
CA ALA A 321 -3.49 18.18 -19.90
C ALA A 321 -2.19 18.25 -19.09
N ALA A 322 -1.46 17.15 -19.03
CA ALA A 322 -0.22 17.06 -18.25
C ALA A 322 0.81 18.12 -18.68
N CYS A 323 0.84 18.51 -19.96
CA CYS A 323 1.71 19.57 -20.47
C CYS A 323 1.42 20.95 -19.86
N ASP A 324 0.16 21.21 -19.48
CA ASP A 324 -0.27 22.48 -18.87
C ASP A 324 0.08 22.55 -17.38
N LEU A 325 0.32 21.38 -16.77
CA LEU A 325 0.60 21.19 -15.35
C LEU A 325 2.10 21.20 -15.02
N VAL A 326 2.97 21.14 -16.03
CA VAL A 326 4.42 21.29 -15.80
C VAL A 326 4.75 22.76 -15.55
N PRO A 327 5.38 23.12 -14.41
CA PRO A 327 5.59 24.52 -14.00
C PRO A 327 6.28 25.37 -15.08
N THR A 328 7.20 24.79 -15.85
CA THR A 328 8.05 25.48 -16.83
C THR A 328 7.60 25.39 -18.28
N GLN A 329 6.55 24.62 -18.61
CA GLN A 329 6.16 24.32 -20.02
C GLN A 329 4.80 24.88 -20.45
N GLY A 330 4.15 25.71 -19.63
CA GLY A 330 2.87 26.34 -19.97
C GLY A 330 3.02 27.32 -21.13
N ASN A 331 2.67 26.90 -22.35
CA ASN A 331 2.74 27.74 -23.54
C ASN A 331 1.55 28.70 -23.68
N GLU A 332 0.45 28.45 -22.94
CA GLU A 332 -0.73 29.30 -23.03
C GLU A 332 -0.54 30.66 -22.36
N PRO A 333 -1.05 31.76 -22.95
CA PRO A 333 -0.91 33.11 -22.39
C PRO A 333 -1.44 33.27 -20.97
N HIS A 334 -2.44 32.48 -20.57
CA HIS A 334 -3.03 32.55 -19.24
C HIS A 334 -2.10 31.94 -18.16
N HIS A 335 -1.30 30.92 -18.48
CA HIS A 335 -0.31 30.36 -17.57
C HIS A 335 0.81 31.35 -17.22
N LYS A 336 1.29 32.11 -18.22
CA LYS A 336 2.29 33.16 -17.98
C LYS A 336 1.74 34.29 -17.10
N ARG A 337 0.48 34.66 -17.31
CA ARG A 337 -0.21 35.72 -16.53
C ARG A 337 -0.48 35.33 -15.09
N LEU A 338 -0.74 34.04 -14.83
CA LEU A 338 -1.10 33.56 -13.50
C LEU A 338 0.10 33.07 -12.69
N SER A 339 1.30 32.90 -13.29
CA SER A 339 2.50 32.47 -12.59
C SER A 339 2.77 33.30 -11.32
N PRO A 340 3.01 32.67 -10.15
CA PRO A 340 3.29 31.25 -9.92
C PRO A 340 2.04 30.36 -9.73
N HIS A 341 0.84 30.90 -9.85
CA HIS A 341 -0.42 30.15 -9.77
C HIS A 341 -0.73 29.40 -11.08
N ARG A 342 -1.59 28.39 -10.99
CA ARG A 342 -1.98 27.55 -12.13
C ARG A 342 -3.48 27.35 -12.19
N LEU A 343 -4.11 27.79 -13.28
CA LEU A 343 -5.47 27.41 -13.60
C LEU A 343 -5.50 25.95 -14.06
N ILE A 344 -6.34 25.15 -13.43
CA ILE A 344 -6.58 23.74 -13.80
C ILE A 344 -8.07 23.51 -14.01
N LYS A 345 -8.38 22.59 -14.91
CA LYS A 345 -9.73 22.10 -15.17
C LYS A 345 -9.98 20.86 -14.33
N VAL A 346 -11.13 20.80 -13.69
CA VAL A 346 -11.52 19.68 -12.83
C VAL A 346 -12.93 19.17 -13.15
N LEU A 347 -13.18 17.91 -12.79
CA LEU A 347 -14.53 17.37 -12.63
C LEU A 347 -14.87 17.32 -11.15
N GLU A 348 -16.05 17.78 -10.76
CA GLU A 348 -16.61 17.46 -9.43
C GLU A 348 -17.03 15.99 -9.41
N LEU A 349 -16.70 15.31 -8.32
CA LEU A 349 -17.01 13.90 -8.10
C LEU A 349 -18.04 13.76 -6.99
N PHE A 350 -19.04 12.92 -7.22
CA PHE A 350 -20.18 12.73 -6.33
C PHE A 350 -20.13 11.36 -5.68
N ASN A 351 -20.57 11.24 -4.42
CA ASN A 351 -20.66 9.93 -3.77
C ASN A 351 -21.66 9.04 -4.54
N ALA A 352 -21.21 7.84 -4.92
CA ALA A 352 -22.02 6.82 -5.57
C ALA A 352 -22.34 5.69 -4.60
N ASN A 353 -23.48 5.03 -4.83
CA ASN A 353 -23.81 3.81 -4.09
C ASN A 353 -23.08 2.62 -4.72
N GLN A 354 -22.52 1.76 -3.87
CA GLN A 354 -21.93 0.47 -4.22
C GLN A 354 -22.82 -0.35 -5.19
N ASN A 355 -24.13 -0.40 -4.94
CA ASN A 355 -25.09 -1.17 -5.75
C ASN A 355 -25.28 -0.60 -7.17
N LYS A 356 -24.91 0.66 -7.40
CA LYS A 356 -24.86 1.26 -8.75
C LYS A 356 -23.47 1.15 -9.36
N ALA A 357 -22.42 1.37 -8.56
CA ALA A 357 -21.04 1.46 -9.06
C ALA A 357 -20.49 0.09 -9.50
N LEU A 358 -20.63 -0.96 -8.67
CA LEU A 358 -20.03 -2.26 -8.96
C LEU A 358 -20.62 -2.96 -10.20
N PRO A 359 -21.96 -3.03 -10.38
CA PRO A 359 -22.53 -3.67 -11.56
C PRO A 359 -22.28 -2.92 -12.88
N ASN A 360 -21.79 -1.68 -12.80
CA ASN A 360 -21.51 -0.82 -13.95
C ASN A 360 -20.03 -0.38 -13.95
N GLY A 361 -19.14 -1.18 -13.36
CA GLY A 361 -17.73 -0.81 -13.17
C GLY A 361 -16.96 -0.66 -14.48
N GLU A 362 -17.39 -1.36 -15.53
CA GLU A 362 -16.89 -1.23 -16.89
C GLU A 362 -17.32 0.08 -17.57
N GLN A 363 -18.35 0.75 -17.03
CA GLN A 363 -18.72 2.08 -17.46
C GLN A 363 -17.75 3.08 -16.81
N SER A 364 -17.04 3.86 -17.62
CA SER A 364 -16.14 4.93 -17.15
C SER A 364 -16.89 6.12 -16.60
N LYS A 365 -17.66 5.87 -15.55
CA LYS A 365 -18.46 6.80 -14.77
C LYS A 365 -18.04 6.80 -13.31
N TYR A 366 -17.51 5.67 -12.85
CA TYR A 366 -17.19 5.44 -11.45
C TYR A 366 -15.69 5.41 -11.20
N ILE A 367 -15.31 5.92 -10.05
CA ILE A 367 -13.94 5.97 -9.54
C ILE A 367 -13.94 5.38 -8.14
N TYR A 368 -12.94 4.55 -7.84
CA TYR A 368 -12.85 3.78 -6.61
C TYR A 368 -11.67 4.30 -5.80
N VAL A 369 -11.91 4.76 -4.58
CA VAL A 369 -10.85 5.31 -3.69
C VAL A 369 -11.00 4.81 -2.27
N ILE A 370 -9.95 4.96 -1.46
CA ILE A 370 -9.98 4.74 -0.01
C ILE A 370 -9.85 6.09 0.69
N HIS A 371 -10.72 6.34 1.66
CA HIS A 371 -10.69 7.54 2.50
C HIS A 371 -10.93 7.16 3.96
N LYS A 372 -10.01 7.53 4.86
CA LYS A 372 -10.10 7.19 6.30
C LYS A 372 -10.33 5.68 6.55
N ASN A 373 -9.58 4.81 5.85
CA ASN A 373 -9.73 3.35 5.85
C ASN A 373 -11.11 2.83 5.41
N THR A 374 -11.93 3.67 4.79
CA THR A 374 -13.22 3.27 4.21
C THR A 374 -13.18 3.33 2.68
N ARG A 375 -13.75 2.32 2.04
CA ARG A 375 -13.89 2.26 0.58
C ARG A 375 -14.98 3.24 0.14
N LYS A 376 -14.66 4.08 -0.83
CA LYS A 376 -15.56 5.06 -1.42
C LYS A 376 -15.73 4.79 -2.92
N TYR A 377 -16.94 5.04 -3.38
CA TYR A 377 -17.33 4.99 -4.78
C TYR A 377 -17.70 6.42 -5.17
N LEU A 378 -17.05 6.94 -6.21
CA LEU A 378 -17.26 8.29 -6.71
C LEU A 378 -17.80 8.20 -8.13
N SER A 379 -18.69 9.12 -8.50
CA SER A 379 -19.29 9.26 -9.83
C SER A 379 -18.90 10.60 -10.41
N ILE A 380 -18.62 10.65 -11.72
CA ILE A 380 -18.45 11.91 -12.45
C ILE A 380 -19.78 12.64 -12.74
N PHE A 381 -20.90 12.00 -12.41
CA PHE A 381 -22.25 12.51 -12.61
C PHE A 381 -22.98 12.71 -11.29
N GLU A 382 -23.71 13.81 -11.18
CA GLU A 382 -24.58 14.11 -10.05
C GLU A 382 -25.94 13.42 -10.22
N GLY A 383 -26.26 12.47 -9.33
CA GLY A 383 -27.52 11.74 -9.38
C GLY A 383 -27.71 10.97 -10.69
N ASP A 384 -28.83 11.21 -11.37
CA ASP A 384 -29.17 10.59 -12.66
C ASP A 384 -28.85 11.50 -13.87
N LYS A 385 -28.12 12.60 -13.66
CA LYS A 385 -27.67 13.46 -14.75
C LYS A 385 -26.72 12.67 -15.67
N THR A 386 -26.75 12.99 -16.96
CA THR A 386 -25.86 12.38 -17.96
C THR A 386 -24.62 13.22 -18.24
N LEU A 387 -24.50 14.36 -17.56
CA LEU A 387 -23.53 15.40 -17.85
C LEU A 387 -22.63 15.63 -16.65
N PRO A 388 -21.29 15.64 -16.83
CA PRO A 388 -20.38 15.87 -15.74
C PRO A 388 -20.35 17.35 -15.36
N VAL A 389 -20.06 17.64 -14.09
CA VAL A 389 -19.85 19.02 -13.62
C VAL A 389 -18.38 19.36 -13.80
N VAL A 390 -18.10 20.18 -14.81
CA VAL A 390 -16.78 20.70 -15.11
C VAL A 390 -16.62 22.05 -14.43
N ASP A 391 -15.50 22.25 -13.72
CA ASP A 391 -15.16 23.52 -13.09
C ASP A 391 -13.67 23.84 -13.27
N TYR A 392 -13.26 25.03 -12.84
CA TYR A 392 -11.89 25.51 -12.90
C TYR A 392 -11.40 25.96 -11.52
N ILE A 393 -10.19 25.54 -11.17
CA ILE A 393 -9.53 25.87 -9.91
C ILE A 393 -8.22 26.58 -10.21
N VAL A 394 -7.90 27.62 -9.44
CA VAL A 394 -6.56 28.22 -9.46
C VAL A 394 -5.75 27.66 -8.29
N VAL A 395 -4.80 26.77 -8.60
CA VAL A 395 -3.83 26.25 -7.64
C VAL A 395 -2.81 27.33 -7.35
N LEU A 396 -2.63 27.65 -6.07
CA LEU A 396 -1.70 28.70 -5.66
C LEU A 396 -0.27 28.14 -5.59
N ASN A 397 0.72 28.95 -5.99
CA ASN A 397 2.15 28.62 -5.88
C ASN A 397 2.52 27.25 -6.49
N HIS A 398 1.93 26.90 -7.63
CA HIS A 398 2.13 25.60 -8.26
C HIS A 398 3.61 25.37 -8.57
N GLY A 399 4.17 24.28 -8.02
CA GLY A 399 5.58 23.90 -8.24
C GLY A 399 6.57 24.55 -7.27
N HIS A 400 6.08 25.38 -6.34
CA HIS A 400 6.90 25.94 -5.27
C HIS A 400 6.54 25.29 -3.93
N THR A 401 7.55 24.86 -3.18
CA THR A 401 7.37 24.42 -1.80
C THR A 401 7.20 25.66 -0.91
N VAL A 402 6.04 25.80 -0.28
CA VAL A 402 5.81 26.82 0.74
C VAL A 402 6.27 26.27 2.10
N PRO A 403 7.16 26.95 2.84
CA PRO A 403 7.57 26.51 4.17
C PRO A 403 6.36 26.36 5.12
N GLY A 404 6.20 25.19 5.73
CA GLY A 404 5.13 24.91 6.69
C GLY A 404 3.83 24.31 6.12
N GLU A 405 3.70 24.13 4.80
CA GLU A 405 2.57 23.38 4.24
C GLU A 405 2.72 21.87 4.46
N GLU A 406 1.62 21.21 4.86
CA GLU A 406 1.58 19.75 4.98
C GLU A 406 1.86 19.09 3.62
N LYS A 407 2.69 18.05 3.64
CA LYS A 407 2.96 17.22 2.46
C LYS A 407 1.62 16.68 1.93
N ASN A 408 1.36 16.90 0.64
CA ASN A 408 0.14 16.50 -0.08
C ASN A 408 -1.13 17.34 0.18
N ILE A 409 -1.02 18.53 0.78
CA ILE A 409 -2.10 19.52 0.82
C ILE A 409 -1.69 20.72 -0.04
N LEU A 410 -2.64 21.21 -0.83
CA LEU A 410 -2.46 22.35 -1.72
C LEU A 410 -3.48 23.42 -1.40
N SER A 411 -3.02 24.67 -1.41
CA SER A 411 -3.88 25.85 -1.33
C SER A 411 -4.39 26.20 -2.73
N ALA A 412 -5.71 26.35 -2.89
CA ALA A 412 -6.31 26.71 -4.17
C ALA A 412 -7.51 27.65 -3.99
N VAL A 413 -7.99 28.25 -5.07
CA VAL A 413 -9.19 29.10 -5.06
C VAL A 413 -10.13 28.72 -6.20
N PHE A 414 -11.43 28.68 -5.91
CA PHE A 414 -12.48 28.77 -6.92
C PHE A 414 -12.80 30.22 -7.21
N LEU A 415 -13.18 30.51 -8.46
CA LEU A 415 -13.66 31.83 -8.86
C LEU A 415 -15.19 31.81 -8.84
N SER A 416 -15.80 32.65 -8.00
CA SER A 416 -17.26 32.77 -7.90
C SER A 416 -17.70 34.21 -8.20
N SER A 417 -18.94 34.37 -8.65
CA SER A 417 -19.56 35.70 -8.80
C SER A 417 -20.40 35.99 -7.56
N MET A 418 -20.05 37.05 -6.84
CA MET A 418 -20.88 37.64 -5.79
C MET A 418 -21.00 39.13 -6.04
N ASP A 419 -22.24 39.63 -6.07
CA ASP A 419 -22.55 41.06 -6.29
C ASP A 419 -21.85 41.65 -7.54
N ASP A 420 -21.95 40.93 -8.66
CA ASP A 420 -21.31 41.26 -9.96
C ASP A 420 -19.78 41.40 -9.92
N ASN A 421 -19.13 40.93 -8.84
CA ASN A 421 -17.68 40.89 -8.69
C ASN A 421 -17.17 39.44 -8.62
N VAL A 422 -15.99 39.22 -9.20
CA VAL A 422 -15.29 37.94 -9.08
C VAL A 422 -14.63 37.88 -7.71
N GLN A 423 -15.03 36.91 -6.89
CA GLN A 423 -14.44 36.62 -5.60
C GLN A 423 -13.70 35.30 -5.61
N ASN A 424 -12.58 35.26 -4.89
CA ASN A 424 -11.82 34.04 -4.66
C ASN A 424 -12.40 33.31 -3.46
N VAL A 425 -12.86 32.07 -3.67
CA VAL A 425 -13.28 31.18 -2.60
C VAL A 425 -12.10 30.24 -2.29
N PRO A 426 -11.38 30.44 -1.17
CA PRO A 426 -10.24 29.60 -0.82
C PRO A 426 -10.69 28.17 -0.49
N VAL A 427 -9.88 27.20 -0.88
CA VAL A 427 -10.06 25.78 -0.58
C VAL A 427 -8.72 25.11 -0.27
N LYS A 428 -8.76 24.07 0.56
CA LYS A 428 -7.60 23.24 0.89
C LYS A 428 -7.79 21.84 0.30
N LEU A 429 -6.99 21.53 -0.71
CA LEU A 429 -7.10 20.30 -1.48
C LEU A 429 -6.06 19.28 -1.03
N LYS A 430 -6.51 18.17 -0.46
CA LYS A 430 -5.65 17.02 -0.17
C LYS A 430 -5.55 16.11 -1.38
N LEU A 431 -4.33 15.82 -1.82
CA LEU A 431 -4.03 14.85 -2.88
C LEU A 431 -4.25 13.44 -2.35
N LYS A 432 -5.19 12.69 -2.94
CA LYS A 432 -5.63 11.38 -2.42
C LYS A 432 -5.15 10.20 -3.25
N SER A 433 -5.29 10.27 -4.55
CA SER A 433 -4.99 9.17 -5.46
C SER A 433 -4.70 9.69 -6.86
N GLN A 434 -4.08 8.86 -7.67
CA GLN A 434 -3.74 9.16 -9.05
C GLN A 434 -4.36 8.10 -9.96
N LEU A 435 -5.15 8.51 -10.94
CA LEU A 435 -5.62 7.59 -11.97
C LEU A 435 -4.46 7.14 -12.87
N ARG A 436 -4.51 5.90 -13.35
CA ARG A 436 -3.59 5.40 -14.39
C ARG A 436 -3.88 6.10 -15.72
N SER A 437 -2.87 6.26 -16.57
CA SER A 437 -2.92 7.11 -17.77
C SER A 437 -4.14 6.88 -18.66
N GLY A 438 -4.44 5.62 -19.02
CA GLY A 438 -5.59 5.32 -19.88
C GLY A 438 -6.96 5.69 -19.27
N TYR A 439 -7.09 5.67 -17.95
CA TYR A 439 -8.32 6.14 -17.27
C TYR A 439 -8.34 7.66 -17.16
N ALA A 440 -7.20 8.28 -16.82
CA ALA A 440 -7.05 9.73 -16.74
C ALA A 440 -7.37 10.41 -18.08
N GLU A 441 -6.80 9.91 -19.17
CA GLU A 441 -7.02 10.39 -20.54
C GLU A 441 -8.48 10.26 -20.96
N ARG A 442 -9.16 9.17 -20.56
CA ARG A 442 -10.58 8.98 -20.86
C ARG A 442 -11.45 10.03 -20.17
N TYR A 443 -11.20 10.33 -18.90
CA TYR A 443 -11.94 11.38 -18.19
C TYR A 443 -11.61 12.78 -18.71
N GLN A 444 -10.36 13.02 -19.12
CA GLN A 444 -9.99 14.23 -19.83
C GLN A 444 -10.75 14.38 -21.15
N ALA A 445 -10.84 13.33 -21.96
CA ALA A 445 -11.61 13.34 -23.20
C ALA A 445 -13.09 13.64 -22.96
N ILE A 446 -13.71 13.03 -21.93
CA ILE A 446 -15.10 13.30 -21.52
C ILE A 446 -15.29 14.79 -21.17
N ALA A 447 -14.39 15.35 -20.36
CA ALA A 447 -14.45 16.76 -19.97
C ALA A 447 -14.27 17.71 -21.16
N SER A 448 -13.40 17.36 -22.13
CA SER A 448 -13.17 18.15 -23.34
C SER A 448 -14.37 18.11 -24.30
N GLN A 449 -14.94 16.93 -24.53
CA GLN A 449 -16.17 16.75 -25.32
C GLN A 449 -17.36 17.52 -24.72
N TYR A 450 -17.43 17.60 -23.38
CA TYR A 450 -18.44 18.42 -22.71
C TYR A 450 -18.24 19.91 -22.99
N SER A 451 -17.01 20.41 -22.87
CA SER A 451 -16.70 21.84 -23.09
C SER A 451 -16.85 22.28 -24.55
N SER A 452 -16.83 21.35 -25.51
CA SER A 452 -16.94 21.64 -26.95
C SER A 452 -18.39 21.60 -27.48
N ARG A 453 -19.40 21.58 -26.61
CA ARG A 453 -20.80 21.45 -27.02
C ARG A 453 -21.30 22.69 -27.77
N ILE A 454 -21.97 22.42 -28.89
CA ILE A 454 -22.81 23.39 -29.59
C ILE A 454 -24.24 23.15 -29.10
N GLY A 455 -24.90 24.19 -28.60
CA GLY A 455 -26.32 24.11 -28.24
C GLY A 455 -27.13 23.74 -29.48
N VAL A 456 -27.88 22.64 -29.40
CA VAL A 456 -28.86 22.26 -30.43
C VAL A 456 -30.24 22.49 -29.85
N ASP A 457 -30.98 23.45 -30.42
CA ASP A 457 -32.31 23.87 -29.96
C ASP A 457 -33.41 22.87 -30.36
N TYR A 458 -33.18 21.58 -30.13
CA TYR A 458 -34.19 20.56 -30.35
C TYR A 458 -35.21 20.57 -29.20
N VAL A 459 -36.48 20.74 -29.55
CA VAL A 459 -37.59 20.68 -28.61
C VAL A 459 -38.02 19.22 -28.46
N SER A 460 -38.09 18.73 -27.22
CA SER A 460 -38.62 17.40 -26.94
C SER A 460 -40.13 17.38 -27.17
N MET A 461 -40.63 16.34 -27.85
CA MET A 461 -42.07 16.12 -27.95
C MET A 461 -42.55 15.68 -26.57
N MET A 462 -43.41 16.49 -25.93
CA MET A 462 -44.01 16.09 -24.65
C MET A 462 -44.86 14.83 -24.85
N PRO A 463 -44.82 13.87 -23.92
CA PRO A 463 -45.64 12.65 -23.97
C PRO A 463 -47.14 12.95 -23.93
#